data_AF-A0A7S4BI61-F1
#
_entry.id   AF-A0A7S4BI61-F1
#
_cell.length_a   1.000
_cell.length_b   1.000
_cell.length_c   1.000
_cell.angle_alpha   90.00
_cell.angle_beta   90.00
_cell.angle_gamma   90.00
#
_symmetry.space_group_name_H-M   'P 1'
#
loop_
_entity.id
_entity.type
_entity.pdbx_description
1 polymer ?
#
loop_
_entity_poly.entity_id
_entity_poly.type
_entity_poly.pdbx_seq_one_letter_code
_entity_poly.pdbx_strand_id
1 'polypeptide(L)'
;VVLLEASPAALASGVFEAACEALAAALEEETDASVAVVTYDSAVNVYFARAGQPPASLALPLRAAGEHLLPRAAEPFHPVSEAKHELTQLLRALPALHADRAAGGAAGAGAGAGA
;
A
#
# COMPACT_ATOMS: atom_id res chain seq x y z
N VAL A 1 -10.52 1.66 -4.63
CA VAL A 1 -9.59 1.88 -3.50
C VAL A 1 -9.73 0.71 -2.55
N VAL A 2 -8.62 0.11 -2.13
CA VAL A 2 -8.60 -0.91 -1.08
C VAL A 2 -7.91 -0.33 0.15
N LEU A 3 -8.61 -0.37 1.27
CA LEU A 3 -8.14 0.15 2.54
C LEU A 3 -7.88 -1.04 3.49
N LEU A 4 -6.64 -1.21 3.91
CA LEU A 4 -6.20 -2.32 4.74
C LEU A 4 -5.76 -1.81 6.12
N GLU A 5 -6.33 -2.38 7.17
CA GLU A 5 -5.92 -2.05 8.54
C GLU A 5 -4.63 -2.77 8.89
N ALA A 6 -3.57 -2.02 9.21
CA ALA A 6 -2.26 -2.55 9.58
C ALA A 6 -1.95 -2.32 11.07
N SER A 7 -2.97 -2.29 11.93
CA SER A 7 -2.82 -2.13 13.37
C SER A 7 -2.06 -3.33 13.98
N PRO A 8 -1.40 -3.19 15.15
CA PRO A 8 -0.76 -4.32 15.81
C PRO A 8 -1.69 -5.52 16.04
N ALA A 9 -2.98 -5.26 16.28
CA ALA A 9 -4.00 -6.31 16.43
C ALA A 9 -4.30 -7.02 15.10
N ALA A 10 -4.35 -6.30 13.99
CA ALA A 10 -4.57 -6.87 12.65
C ALA A 10 -3.36 -7.69 12.18
N LEU A 11 -2.14 -7.25 12.51
CA LEU A 11 -0.90 -7.99 12.25
C LEU A 11 -0.81 -9.26 13.11
N ALA A 12 -1.08 -9.16 14.42
CA ALA A 12 -0.99 -10.30 15.34
C ALA A 12 -2.05 -11.38 15.06
N SER A 13 -3.22 -11.01 14.53
CA SER A 13 -4.29 -11.94 14.19
C SER A 13 -4.13 -12.61 12.81
N GLY A 14 -3.17 -12.15 11.99
CA GLY A 14 -2.97 -12.62 10.61
C GLY A 14 -4.02 -12.13 9.61
N VAL A 15 -5.00 -11.33 10.05
CA VAL A 15 -6.07 -10.80 9.18
C VAL A 15 -5.48 -9.90 8.09
N PHE A 16 -4.46 -9.11 8.41
CA PHE A 16 -3.80 -8.25 7.43
C PHE A 16 -3.11 -9.06 6.32
N GLU A 17 -2.39 -10.13 6.68
CA GLU A 17 -1.73 -11.03 5.73
C GLU A 17 -2.76 -11.76 4.86
N ALA A 18 -3.81 -12.29 5.47
CA ALA A 18 -4.90 -12.95 4.74
C ALA A 18 -5.59 -12.01 3.75
N ALA A 19 -5.80 -10.74 4.12
CA ALA A 19 -6.38 -9.73 3.23
C ALA A 19 -5.45 -9.40 2.05
N CYS A 20 -4.14 -9.32 2.29
CA CYS A 20 -3.14 -9.09 1.25
C CYS A 20 -3.10 -10.26 0.24
N GLU A 21 -3.08 -11.50 0.72
CA GLU A 21 -3.09 -12.70 -0.13
C GLU A 21 -4.41 -12.84 -0.92
N ALA A 22 -5.56 -12.60 -0.27
CA ALA A 22 -6.86 -12.65 -0.94
C ALA A 22 -6.96 -11.59 -2.05
N LEU A 23 -6.44 -10.38 -1.82
CA LEU A 23 -6.43 -9.35 -2.84
C LEU A 23 -5.44 -9.67 -3.96
N ALA A 24 -4.26 -10.19 -3.64
CA ALA A 24 -3.27 -10.61 -4.64
C ALA A 24 -3.85 -11.70 -5.55
N ALA A 25 -4.59 -12.66 -5.00
CA ALA A 25 -5.31 -13.68 -5.77
C ALA A 25 -6.43 -13.07 -6.63
N ALA A 26 -7.18 -12.10 -6.12
CA ALA A 26 -8.22 -11.41 -6.89
C ALA A 26 -7.65 -10.60 -8.06
N LEU A 27 -6.44 -10.07 -7.94
CA LEU A 27 -5.73 -9.40 -9.03
C LEU A 27 -5.22 -10.37 -10.11
N GLU A 28 -5.24 -11.69 -9.87
CA GLU A 28 -4.89 -12.67 -10.89
C GLU A 28 -5.96 -12.79 -11.99
N GLU A 29 -7.21 -12.45 -11.69
CA GLU A 29 -8.31 -12.43 -12.64
C GLU A 29 -8.19 -11.24 -13.62
N GLU A 30 -8.59 -11.43 -14.87
CA GLU A 30 -8.63 -10.33 -15.84
C GLU A 30 -9.65 -9.27 -15.41
N THR A 31 -9.21 -8.03 -15.28
CA THR A 31 -10.06 -6.92 -14.86
C THR A 31 -9.56 -5.58 -15.43
N ASP A 32 -10.50 -4.74 -15.85
CA ASP A 32 -10.25 -3.35 -16.28
C ASP A 32 -10.25 -2.35 -15.11
N ALA A 33 -10.37 -2.85 -13.87
CA ALA A 33 -10.40 -2.00 -12.69
C ALA A 33 -9.08 -1.26 -12.48
N SER A 34 -9.17 -0.04 -11.94
CA SER A 34 -8.02 0.65 -11.37
C SER A 34 -8.03 0.53 -9.85
N VAL A 35 -6.88 0.17 -9.28
CA VAL A 35 -6.74 -0.10 -7.84
C VAL A 35 -5.77 0.92 -7.24
N ALA A 36 -6.15 1.42 -6.07
CA ALA A 36 -5.28 2.16 -5.16
C ALA A 36 -5.21 1.38 -3.85
N VAL A 37 -3.99 1.08 -3.40
CA VAL A 37 -3.75 0.34 -2.16
C VAL A 37 -3.37 1.33 -1.07
N VAL A 38 -4.12 1.31 0.03
CA VAL A 38 -3.91 2.19 1.18
C VAL A 38 -3.88 1.34 2.44
N THR A 39 -2.87 1.54 3.29
CA THR A 39 -2.86 0.95 4.63
C THR A 39 -3.03 2.04 5.69
N TYR A 40 -3.56 1.67 6.85
CA TYR A 40 -3.67 2.59 7.96
C TYR A 40 -3.31 1.95 9.30
N ASP A 41 -2.52 2.67 10.08
CA ASP A 41 -2.12 2.35 11.45
C ASP A 41 -2.08 3.65 12.31
N SER A 42 -0.91 4.05 12.78
CA SER A 42 -0.55 5.39 13.25
C SER A 42 -0.52 6.48 12.14
N ALA A 43 -0.40 6.07 10.87
CA ALA A 43 -0.42 6.92 9.69
C ALA A 43 -1.21 6.25 8.55
N VAL A 44 -1.64 7.05 7.58
CA VAL A 44 -2.19 6.56 6.30
C VAL A 44 -1.02 6.40 5.34
N ASN A 45 -0.81 5.21 4.79
CA ASN A 45 0.22 4.97 3.78
C ASN A 45 -0.48 4.71 2.44
N VAL A 46 -0.20 5.55 1.45
CA VAL A 46 -0.68 5.40 0.08
C VAL A 46 0.43 4.78 -0.75
N TYR A 47 0.15 3.69 -1.43
CA TYR A 47 1.14 2.99 -2.25
C TYR A 47 0.90 3.24 -3.73
N PHE A 48 1.99 3.34 -4.48
CA PHE A 48 2.02 3.54 -5.91
C PHE A 48 2.75 2.37 -6.55
N ALA A 49 2.09 1.68 -7.47
CA ALA A 49 2.62 0.55 -8.21
C ALA A 49 2.58 0.90 -9.70
N ARG A 50 3.75 1.00 -10.33
CA ARG A 50 3.88 1.34 -11.75
C ARG A 50 4.69 0.26 -12.44
N ALA A 51 4.26 -0.13 -13.64
CA ALA A 51 4.93 -1.12 -14.45
C ALA A 51 6.43 -0.84 -14.57
N GLY A 52 7.27 -1.82 -14.20
CA GLY A 52 8.73 -1.71 -14.30
C GLY A 52 9.38 -0.73 -13.31
N GLN A 53 8.65 -0.24 -12.31
CA GLN A 53 9.19 0.61 -11.24
C GLN A 53 9.00 -0.07 -9.88
N PRO A 54 9.97 0.10 -8.94
CA PRO A 54 9.77 -0.37 -7.58
C PRO A 54 8.57 0.36 -6.94
N PRO A 55 7.75 -0.33 -6.11
CA PRO A 55 6.64 0.31 -5.43
C PRO A 55 7.11 1.49 -4.59
N ALA A 56 6.41 2.63 -4.71
CA ALA A 56 6.63 3.80 -3.89
C ALA A 56 5.52 3.93 -2.84
N SER A 57 5.79 4.60 -1.72
CA SER A 57 4.76 4.91 -0.73
C SER A 57 4.86 6.34 -0.23
N LEU A 58 3.70 6.92 0.08
CA LEU A 58 3.55 8.22 0.72
C LEU A 58 2.84 8.03 2.06
N ALA A 59 3.55 8.32 3.15
CA ALA A 59 2.99 8.31 4.50
C ALA A 59 2.40 9.69 4.83
N LEU A 60 1.13 9.70 5.20
CA LEU A 60 0.38 10.87 5.63
C LEU A 60 -0.01 10.69 7.10
N PRO A 61 0.33 11.64 8.00
CA PRO A 61 -0.11 11.54 9.39
C PRO A 61 -1.64 11.61 9.46
N LEU A 62 -2.26 10.86 10.37
CA LEU A 62 -3.73 10.80 10.48
C LEU A 62 -4.39 12.18 10.66
N ARG A 63 -3.71 13.11 11.33
CA ARG A 63 -4.17 14.51 11.49
C ARG A 63 -4.27 15.26 10.17
N ALA A 64 -3.41 14.92 9.21
CA ALA A 64 -3.39 15.45 7.86
C ALA A 64 -4.32 14.68 6.91
N ALA A 65 -4.77 13.46 7.25
CA ALA A 65 -5.67 12.67 6.40
C ALA A 65 -7.08 13.28 6.27
N GLY A 66 -7.48 14.17 7.19
CA GLY A 66 -8.70 14.98 7.09
C GLY A 66 -8.56 16.24 6.25
N GLU A 67 -7.33 16.62 5.89
CA GLU A 67 -7.05 17.70 4.96
C GLU A 67 -6.74 17.07 3.58
N HIS A 68 -7.32 17.60 2.50
CA HIS A 68 -7.14 17.06 1.14
C HIS A 68 -5.67 17.20 0.66
N LEU A 69 -4.79 16.31 1.13
CA LEU A 69 -3.33 16.42 0.99
C LEU A 69 -2.72 15.33 0.09
N LEU A 70 -3.52 14.67 -0.75
CA LEU A 70 -2.92 13.90 -1.85
C LEU A 70 -2.24 14.91 -2.79
N PRO A 71 -0.93 14.80 -3.05
CA PRO A 71 -0.26 15.65 -4.02
C PRO A 71 -0.98 15.52 -5.36
N ARG A 72 -1.35 16.64 -6.00
CA ARG A 72 -2.05 16.65 -7.30
C ARG A 72 -1.35 15.83 -8.39
N ALA A 73 -0.05 15.55 -8.24
CA ALA A 73 0.77 14.79 -9.20
C ALA A 73 0.86 13.28 -8.89
N ALA A 74 0.33 12.82 -7.76
CA ALA A 74 0.39 11.44 -7.35
C ALA A 74 -0.97 10.79 -7.62
N GLU A 75 -1.14 10.17 -8.79
CA GLU A 75 -2.30 9.34 -9.09
C GLU A 75 -2.10 7.96 -8.44
N PRO A 76 -2.85 7.63 -7.36
CA PRO A 76 -2.68 6.36 -6.66
C PRO A 76 -3.45 5.21 -7.32
N PHE A 77 -4.29 5.52 -8.32
CA PHE A 77 -5.08 4.53 -9.04
C PHE A 77 -4.27 4.01 -10.21
N HIS A 78 -4.07 2.70 -10.23
CA HIS A 78 -3.33 2.02 -11.28
C HIS A 78 -4.23 1.00 -11.96
N PRO A 79 -4.35 1.02 -13.30
CA PRO A 79 -5.01 -0.05 -14.04
C PRO A 79 -4.35 -1.38 -13.68
N VAL A 80 -5.15 -2.35 -13.24
CA VAL A 80 -4.62 -3.68 -12.87
C VAL A 80 -3.93 -4.32 -14.06
N SER A 81 -4.47 -4.17 -15.27
CA SER A 81 -3.88 -4.66 -16.51
C SER A 81 -2.44 -4.17 -16.76
N GLU A 82 -2.07 -2.99 -16.26
CA GLU A 82 -0.76 -2.38 -16.47
C GLU A 82 0.22 -2.67 -15.33
N ALA A 83 -0.26 -2.74 -14.08
CA ALA A 83 0.57 -2.85 -12.88
C ALA A 83 0.33 -4.14 -12.09
N LYS A 84 -0.29 -5.16 -12.68
CA LYS A 84 -0.66 -6.42 -12.01
C LYS A 84 0.51 -7.03 -11.25
N HIS A 85 1.65 -7.17 -11.92
CA HIS A 85 2.82 -7.79 -11.33
C HIS A 85 3.31 -7.02 -10.09
N GLU A 86 3.43 -5.70 -10.21
CA GLU A 86 3.90 -4.82 -9.16
C GLU A 86 2.90 -4.70 -8.01
N LEU A 87 1.59 -4.69 -8.30
CA LEU A 87 0.53 -4.72 -7.29
C LEU A 87 0.57 -6.04 -6.51
N THR A 88 0.71 -7.18 -7.18
CA THR A 88 0.83 -8.48 -6.53
C THR A 88 2.08 -8.58 -5.66
N GLN A 89 3.23 -8.10 -6.15
CA GLN A 89 4.46 -8.05 -5.36
C GLN A 89 4.33 -7.12 -4.15
N LEU A 90 3.73 -5.94 -4.34
CA LEU A 90 3.47 -5.00 -3.26
C LEU A 90 2.63 -5.66 -2.16
N LEU A 91 1.49 -6.27 -2.51
CA LEU A 91 0.60 -6.90 -1.54
C LEU A 91 1.28 -8.01 -0.75
N ARG A 92 2.11 -8.83 -1.41
CA ARG A 92 2.91 -9.87 -0.72
C ARG A 92 4.00 -9.30 0.18
N ALA A 93 4.50 -8.10 -0.10
CA ALA A 93 5.53 -7.45 0.70
C ALA A 93 4.96 -6.66 1.91
N LEU A 94 3.69 -6.24 1.86
CA LEU A 94 3.07 -5.42 2.89
C LEU A 94 3.14 -6.02 4.31
N PRO A 95 2.84 -7.32 4.53
CA PRO A 95 2.90 -7.90 5.88
C PRO A 95 4.29 -7.77 6.52
N ALA A 96 5.34 -8.07 5.76
CA ALA A 96 6.72 -7.95 6.24
C ALA A 96 7.11 -6.49 6.51
N LEU A 97 6.72 -5.55 5.61
CA LEU A 97 6.97 -4.12 5.78
C LEU A 97 6.34 -3.56 7.07
N HIS A 98 5.10 -3.94 7.35
CA HIS A 98 4.40 -3.48 8.54
C HIS A 98 4.88 -4.18 9.82
N ALA A 99 5.28 -5.45 9.74
CA ALA A 99 5.91 -6.15 10.86
C ALA A 99 7.26 -5.52 11.25
N ASP A 100 8.11 -5.19 10.27
CA ASP A 100 9.40 -4.53 10.52
C ASP A 100 9.20 -3.13 11.14
N ARG A 101 8.25 -2.34 10.61
CA ARG A 101 7.89 -1.03 11.17
C ARG A 101 7.34 -1.15 12.60
N ALA A 102 6.50 -2.14 12.89
CA ALA A 102 5.97 -2.39 14.23
C ALA A 102 7.07 -2.79 15.24
N ALA A 103 8.12 -3.47 14.76
CA ALA A 103 9.30 -3.82 15.56
C ALA A 103 10.30 -2.66 15.76
N GLY A 104 10.00 -1.47 15.22
CA GLY A 104 10.90 -0.31 15.26
C GLY A 104 12.00 -0.34 14.20
N GLY A 105 11.91 -1.26 13.23
CA GLY A 105 12.70 -1.24 12.01
C GLY A 105 12.38 0.01 11.19
N ALA A 106 13.42 0.70 10.74
CA ALA A 106 13.29 1.87 9.87
C ALA A 106 12.93 1.43 8.44
N ALA A 107 11.77 0.79 8.25
CA ALA A 107 11.23 0.49 6.93
C ALA A 107 10.69 1.77 6.27
N GLY A 108 11.61 2.50 5.65
CA GLY A 108 11.34 3.36 4.50
C GLY A 108 10.52 4.61 4.76
N ALA A 109 10.98 5.49 5.65
CA ALA A 109 10.78 6.92 5.40
C ALA A 109 11.74 7.32 4.26
N GLY A 110 11.27 7.27 3.01
CA GLY A 110 11.95 7.86 1.87
C GLY A 110 12.45 6.89 0.81
N ALA A 111 11.69 6.79 -0.28
CA ALA A 111 12.24 6.71 -1.64
C ALA A 111 11.16 7.23 -2.59
N GLY A 112 10.90 8.54 -2.52
CA GLY A 112 9.87 9.20 -3.32
C GLY A 112 9.56 10.65 -2.93
N ALA A 113 10.49 11.37 -2.30
CA ALA A 113 10.46 12.83 -2.28
C ALA A 113 11.61 13.30 -3.19
N GLY A 114 11.38 13.25 -4.50
CA GLY A 114 12.27 13.84 -5.49
C GLY A 114 11.82 15.27 -5.76
N ALA A 115 12.75 16.19 -5.53
CA ALA A 115 12.72 17.57 -6.02
C ALA A 115 12.71 17.63 -7.55
#